data_AF-A0A6Y1VPQ9-F1
#
_entry.id   AF-A0A6Y1VPQ9-F1
#
_cell.length_a   1.000
_cell.length_b   1.000
_cell.length_c   1.000
_cell.angle_alpha   90.00
_cell.angle_beta   90.00
_cell.angle_gamma   90.00
#
_symmetry.space_group_name_H-M   'P 1'
#
loop_
_entity.id
_entity.type
_entity.pdbx_description
1 polymer ?
#
loop_
_entity_poly.entity_id
_entity_poly.type
_entity_poly.pdbx_seq_one_letter_code
_entity_poly.pdbx_strand_id
1 'polypeptide(L)'
;MGKSKKNRAAATNQLKHKSQTSAEAFSFGDPVPVLDRRELLDYVECVQMDRWYEPPVSFDGLARTFRAAIHHSSPIAVKCNILTSTYIPHPLLSQQAFSRFVQDYLVFGNAYLEKRTNRLGGVLSLEPALAKYTRRGVDLNTYWFVQYGLTTQPYEFTQGNIFHLLEPDINQEIYGLPGYLSAIPSTLLNESATLFRRKYYINGSHAGFIMYMTDAAQNQEDVNNIRQAMKSAKGPGNFRNLFMYSPNGKKDGIQIIPLSEVAAKDEFLNIKNVSRDDMMAAHRVPPQMMGIIPNNTGGFGDVEKASRVFVRNELMPLQKRLQELNDWLGEEVIRFEPYDLGLKSKRN
;
A
#
# COMPACT_ATOMS: atom_id res chain seq x y z
N MET A 1 -53.44 29.10 -80.38
CA MET A 1 -52.85 30.20 -79.57
C MET A 1 -52.07 29.53 -78.45
N GLY A 2 -50.76 29.68 -78.23
CA GLY A 2 -49.84 30.73 -78.59
C GLY A 2 -49.07 31.17 -77.32
N LYS A 3 -47.97 30.47 -77.03
CA LYS A 3 -46.81 30.85 -76.17
C LYS A 3 -47.05 31.14 -74.67
N SER A 4 -46.37 30.37 -73.80
CA SER A 4 -45.62 30.98 -72.70
C SER A 4 -44.35 30.17 -72.37
N LYS A 5 -43.27 30.91 -72.14
CA LYS A 5 -41.88 30.47 -72.09
C LYS A 5 -41.49 29.96 -70.70
N LYS A 6 -40.55 28.99 -70.71
CA LYS A 6 -39.69 28.54 -69.62
C LYS A 6 -39.11 29.72 -68.81
N ASN A 7 -39.09 29.58 -67.49
CA ASN A 7 -37.99 30.03 -66.63
C ASN A 7 -37.80 29.00 -65.51
N ARG A 8 -36.69 28.25 -65.57
CA ARG A 8 -36.17 27.43 -64.47
C ARG A 8 -35.30 28.35 -63.61
N ALA A 9 -35.63 28.46 -62.33
CA ALA A 9 -34.70 28.93 -61.31
C ALA A 9 -34.72 27.90 -60.16
N ALA A 10 -33.58 27.24 -59.96
CA ALA A 10 -33.31 26.45 -58.77
C ALA A 10 -32.57 27.34 -57.78
N ALA A 11 -33.03 27.39 -56.53
CA ALA A 11 -32.28 28.01 -55.42
C ALA A 11 -32.63 27.32 -54.09
N THR A 12 -31.83 26.30 -53.81
CA THR A 12 -31.09 26.06 -52.55
C THR A 12 -31.78 26.38 -51.21
N ASN A 13 -32.30 25.34 -50.55
CA ASN A 13 -32.54 25.36 -49.11
C ASN A 13 -31.18 25.38 -48.37
N GLN A 14 -30.84 26.53 -47.76
CA GLN A 14 -29.74 26.61 -46.81
C GLN A 14 -30.12 25.87 -45.51
N LEU A 15 -29.45 24.75 -45.24
CA LEU A 15 -29.46 24.10 -43.94
C LEU A 15 -28.68 24.99 -42.96
N LYS A 16 -29.40 25.65 -42.04
CA LYS A 16 -28.82 26.28 -40.85
C LYS A 16 -28.28 25.18 -39.93
N HIS A 17 -26.96 24.98 -39.92
CA HIS A 17 -26.29 24.27 -38.83
C HIS A 17 -26.41 25.12 -37.54
N LYS A 18 -27.31 24.72 -36.64
CA LYS A 18 -27.24 25.13 -35.23
C LYS A 18 -26.03 24.41 -34.63
N SER A 19 -24.99 25.15 -34.25
CA SER A 19 -23.92 24.63 -33.39
C SER A 19 -24.51 24.31 -32.02
N GLN A 20 -24.86 23.05 -31.78
CA GLN A 20 -25.15 22.56 -30.44
C GLN A 20 -23.84 22.59 -29.64
N THR A 21 -23.79 23.45 -28.63
CA THR A 21 -22.78 23.40 -27.57
C THR A 21 -22.99 22.10 -26.80
N SER A 22 -22.17 21.08 -27.06
CA SER A 22 -22.17 19.84 -26.29
C SER A 22 -21.43 20.08 -24.97
N ALA A 23 -22.17 20.28 -23.88
CA ALA A 23 -21.62 20.19 -22.54
C ALA A 23 -21.64 18.72 -22.10
N GLU A 24 -20.47 18.08 -22.05
CA GLU A 24 -20.31 16.76 -21.43
C GLU A 24 -20.18 16.95 -19.91
N ALA A 25 -21.20 16.55 -19.16
CA ALA A 25 -21.16 16.47 -17.70
C ALA A 25 -20.80 15.04 -17.28
N PHE A 26 -19.68 14.86 -16.58
CA PHE A 26 -19.33 13.59 -15.96
C PHE A 26 -19.92 13.54 -14.55
N SER A 27 -20.78 12.55 -14.29
CA SER A 27 -21.21 12.21 -12.93
C SER A 27 -20.07 11.50 -12.22
N PHE A 28 -19.66 12.00 -11.05
CA PHE A 28 -18.91 11.17 -10.12
C PHE A 28 -19.88 10.09 -9.61
N GLY A 29 -19.47 8.82 -9.69
CA GLY A 29 -20.28 7.72 -9.16
C GLY A 29 -20.53 7.88 -7.67
N ASP A 30 -21.61 7.28 -7.18
CA ASP A 30 -22.00 7.37 -5.77
C ASP A 30 -20.86 6.91 -4.85
N PRO A 31 -20.65 7.60 -3.70
CA PRO A 31 -19.69 7.17 -2.71
C PRO A 31 -20.08 5.78 -2.20
N VAL A 32 -19.28 4.77 -2.53
CA VAL A 32 -19.48 3.41 -2.04
C VAL A 32 -19.27 3.42 -0.52
N PRO A 33 -20.28 3.05 0.29
CA PRO A 33 -20.16 3.03 1.75
C PRO A 33 -18.99 2.15 2.18
N VAL A 34 -18.14 2.66 3.08
CA VAL A 34 -17.00 1.90 3.63
C VAL A 34 -17.46 0.67 4.42
N LEU A 35 -18.71 0.66 4.88
CA LEU A 35 -19.32 -0.47 5.59
C LEU A 35 -19.43 -1.72 4.71
N ASP A 36 -19.70 -1.60 3.40
CA ASP A 36 -19.74 -2.74 2.46
C ASP A 36 -18.37 -3.43 2.30
N ARG A 37 -17.26 -2.74 2.59
CA ARG A 37 -15.90 -3.33 2.53
C ARG A 37 -15.41 -3.87 3.87
N ARG A 38 -16.07 -3.53 4.99
CA ARG A 38 -15.77 -4.17 6.28
C ARG A 38 -16.34 -5.59 6.34
N GLU A 39 -17.51 -5.82 5.73
CA GLU A 39 -18.05 -7.18 5.57
C GLU A 39 -17.10 -8.08 4.78
N LEU A 40 -16.34 -7.55 3.82
CA LEU A 40 -15.29 -8.30 3.10
C LEU A 40 -14.16 -8.82 4.01
N LEU A 41 -13.89 -8.17 5.15
CA LEU A 41 -12.92 -8.66 6.14
C LEU A 41 -13.52 -9.68 7.12
N ASP A 42 -14.84 -9.75 7.21
CA ASP A 42 -15.57 -10.72 8.03
C ASP A 42 -15.81 -12.05 7.27
N TYR A 43 -15.78 -12.02 5.92
CA TYR A 43 -15.87 -13.21 5.05
C TYR A 43 -14.51 -13.79 4.63
N VAL A 44 -13.46 -13.51 5.39
CA VAL A 44 -12.09 -13.88 4.98
C VAL A 44 -11.82 -15.33 5.36
N GLU A 45 -12.51 -16.24 4.68
CA GLU A 45 -12.26 -17.67 4.75
C GLU A 45 -11.09 -18.05 3.85
N CYS A 46 -10.31 -19.04 4.28
CA CYS A 46 -9.25 -19.60 3.46
C CYS A 46 -9.88 -20.46 2.36
N VAL A 47 -9.79 -20.01 1.11
CA VAL A 47 -10.33 -20.75 -0.03
C VAL A 47 -9.39 -21.89 -0.40
N GLN A 48 -9.92 -23.10 -0.56
CA GLN A 48 -9.15 -24.22 -1.09
C GLN A 48 -8.84 -23.98 -2.58
N MET A 49 -7.56 -24.05 -2.94
CA MET A 49 -7.07 -24.01 -4.31
C MET A 49 -6.23 -25.26 -4.58
N ASP A 50 -6.74 -26.16 -5.43
CA ASP A 50 -6.11 -27.45 -5.74
C ASP A 50 -5.81 -28.26 -4.44
N ARG A 51 -4.54 -28.32 -4.03
CA ARG A 51 -4.05 -29.11 -2.88
C ARG A 51 -3.73 -28.30 -1.63
N TRP A 52 -3.94 -26.99 -1.64
CA TRP A 52 -3.66 -26.11 -0.50
C TRP A 52 -4.72 -25.03 -0.31
N TYR A 53 -4.70 -24.37 0.83
CA TYR A 53 -5.52 -23.19 1.11
C TYR A 53 -4.80 -21.93 0.66
N GLU A 54 -5.49 -21.02 -0.03
CA GLU A 54 -5.00 -19.66 -0.23
C GLU A 54 -5.13 -18.84 1.06
N PRO A 55 -4.20 -17.90 1.32
CA PRO A 55 -4.25 -17.05 2.48
C PRO A 55 -5.52 -16.20 2.48
N PRO A 56 -6.04 -15.89 3.68
CA PRO A 56 -7.27 -15.13 3.84
C PRO A 56 -7.16 -13.74 3.18
N VAL A 57 -6.01 -13.07 3.34
CA VAL A 57 -5.72 -11.79 2.69
C VAL A 57 -4.60 -11.92 1.66
N SER A 58 -4.56 -11.02 0.68
CA SER A 58 -3.50 -11.03 -0.34
C SER A 58 -2.13 -10.77 0.28
N PHE A 59 -1.29 -11.81 0.38
CA PHE A 59 0.11 -11.67 0.80
C PHE A 59 0.94 -10.83 -0.18
N ASP A 60 0.62 -10.81 -1.47
CA ASP A 60 1.24 -9.86 -2.40
C ASP A 60 0.86 -8.40 -2.04
N GLY A 61 -0.42 -8.18 -1.71
CA GLY A 61 -0.91 -6.90 -1.21
C GLY A 61 -0.18 -6.45 0.06
N LEU A 62 0.02 -7.36 1.03
CA LEU A 62 0.79 -7.07 2.25
C LEU A 62 2.25 -6.73 1.94
N ALA A 63 2.90 -7.50 1.06
CA ALA A 63 4.29 -7.26 0.68
C ALA A 63 4.50 -5.91 -0.03
N ARG A 64 3.51 -5.45 -0.80
CA ARG A 64 3.49 -4.12 -1.42
C ARG A 64 3.23 -3.02 -0.37
N THR A 65 2.23 -3.23 0.48
CA THR A 65 1.82 -2.29 1.53
C THR A 65 2.94 -2.03 2.54
N PHE A 66 3.78 -3.04 2.81
CA PHE A 66 4.97 -2.88 3.65
C PHE A 66 5.84 -1.69 3.25
N ARG A 67 5.94 -1.34 1.96
CA ARG A 67 6.75 -0.22 1.46
C ARG A 67 5.94 1.03 1.11
N ALA A 68 4.63 1.03 1.32
CA ALA A 68 3.73 2.10 0.90
C ALA A 68 3.90 3.39 1.72
N ALA A 69 4.20 3.29 3.02
CA ALA A 69 4.40 4.46 3.88
C ALA A 69 5.45 4.24 4.97
N ILE A 70 6.22 5.29 5.27
CA ILE A 70 7.35 5.23 6.19
C ILE A 70 6.94 4.92 7.64
N HIS A 71 5.80 5.45 8.11
CA HIS A 71 5.31 5.18 9.46
C HIS A 71 4.68 3.78 9.61
N HIS A 72 4.69 2.98 8.55
CA HIS A 72 4.29 1.58 8.57
C HIS A 72 5.53 0.68 8.46
N SER A 73 6.47 0.99 7.57
CA SER A 73 7.72 0.22 7.40
C SER A 73 8.72 0.41 8.55
N SER A 74 8.90 1.65 9.02
CA SER A 74 9.86 1.99 10.08
C SER A 74 9.59 1.26 11.42
N PRO A 75 8.35 1.24 11.95
CA PRO A 75 8.05 0.48 13.16
C PRO A 75 8.40 -1.01 13.05
N ILE A 76 8.09 -1.65 11.93
CA ILE A 76 8.43 -3.06 11.67
C ILE A 76 9.95 -3.25 11.66
N ALA A 77 10.68 -2.35 10.99
CA ALA A 77 12.14 -2.40 10.93
C ALA A 77 12.77 -2.25 12.33
N VAL A 78 12.27 -1.33 13.17
CA VAL A 78 12.74 -1.15 14.55
C VAL A 78 12.50 -2.40 15.38
N LYS A 79 11.28 -2.99 15.31
CA LYS A 79 10.97 -4.26 16.00
C LYS A 79 11.93 -5.37 15.56
N CYS A 80 12.13 -5.54 14.25
CA CYS A 80 13.04 -6.54 13.69
C CYS A 80 14.49 -6.31 14.16
N ASN A 81 14.97 -5.06 14.14
CA ASN A 81 16.33 -4.73 14.54
C ASN A 81 16.58 -5.02 16.02
N ILE A 82 15.64 -4.69 16.91
CA ILE A 82 15.82 -4.97 18.34
C ILE A 82 15.72 -6.47 18.62
N LEU A 83 14.76 -7.17 18.01
CA LEU A 83 14.64 -8.63 18.15
C LEU A 83 15.90 -9.34 17.68
N THR A 84 16.40 -8.97 16.50
CA THR A 84 17.63 -9.55 15.94
C THR A 84 18.87 -9.15 16.72
N SER A 85 18.98 -7.91 17.22
CA SER A 85 20.13 -7.50 18.03
C SER A 85 20.20 -8.24 19.35
N THR A 86 19.06 -8.65 19.90
CA THR A 86 19.01 -9.46 21.14
C THR A 86 19.14 -10.95 20.88
N TYR A 87 19.04 -11.43 19.63
CA TYR A 87 19.13 -12.86 19.33
C TYR A 87 20.57 -13.37 19.48
N ILE A 88 20.71 -14.54 20.13
CA ILE A 88 22.00 -15.24 20.27
C ILE A 88 22.11 -16.26 19.12
N PRO A 89 23.01 -16.07 18.14
CA PRO A 89 23.13 -16.98 16.99
C PRO A 89 23.34 -18.44 17.38
N HIS A 90 22.68 -19.34 16.66
CA HIS A 90 22.78 -20.78 16.84
C HIS A 90 23.36 -21.45 15.58
N PRO A 91 24.15 -22.55 15.69
CA PRO A 91 24.65 -23.27 14.51
C PRO A 91 23.57 -23.70 13.52
N LEU A 92 22.37 -24.02 14.01
CA LEU A 92 21.22 -24.40 13.18
C LEU A 92 20.47 -23.21 12.57
N LEU A 93 20.57 -22.02 13.15
CA LEU A 93 19.80 -20.84 12.73
C LEU A 93 20.69 -19.59 12.79
N SER A 94 21.18 -19.18 11.62
CA SER A 94 22.04 -18.01 11.50
C SER A 94 21.31 -16.69 11.84
N GLN A 95 22.08 -15.64 12.14
CA GLN A 95 21.57 -14.29 12.36
C GLN A 95 20.68 -13.81 11.20
N GLN A 96 21.12 -14.05 9.96
CA GLN A 96 20.40 -13.62 8.76
C GLN A 96 19.10 -14.42 8.57
N ALA A 97 19.14 -15.73 8.83
CA ALA A 97 17.95 -16.56 8.77
C ALA A 97 16.92 -16.13 9.83
N PHE A 98 17.35 -15.90 11.06
CA PHE A 98 16.49 -15.39 12.12
C PHE A 98 15.87 -14.02 11.76
N SER A 99 16.66 -13.09 11.21
CA SER A 99 16.17 -11.78 10.75
C SER A 99 15.07 -11.90 9.69
N ARG A 100 15.24 -12.80 8.71
CA ARG A 100 14.21 -13.08 7.70
C ARG A 100 12.94 -13.68 8.31
N PHE A 101 13.09 -14.62 9.24
CA PHE A 101 11.98 -15.25 9.94
C PHE A 101 11.14 -14.24 10.74
N VAL A 102 11.80 -13.37 11.51
CA VAL A 102 11.14 -12.28 12.26
C VAL A 102 10.44 -11.29 11.33
N GLN A 103 11.09 -10.89 10.23
CA GLN A 103 10.48 -9.96 9.29
C GLN A 103 9.22 -10.55 8.64
N ASP A 104 9.26 -11.81 8.22
CA ASP A 104 8.09 -12.48 7.64
C ASP A 104 6.94 -12.54 8.65
N TYR A 105 7.21 -12.87 9.92
CA TYR A 105 6.19 -12.88 10.97
C TYR A 105 5.55 -11.49 11.13
N LEU A 106 6.38 -10.45 11.24
CA LEU A 106 5.89 -9.08 11.44
C LEU A 106 5.10 -8.53 10.25
N VAL A 107 5.39 -8.97 9.01
CA VAL A 107 4.72 -8.48 7.80
C VAL A 107 3.49 -9.32 7.42
N PHE A 108 3.55 -10.63 7.57
CA PHE A 108 2.49 -11.51 7.10
C PHE A 108 1.62 -12.07 8.22
N GLY A 109 2.01 -11.90 9.49
CA GLY A 109 1.44 -12.68 10.60
C GLY A 109 1.77 -14.17 10.49
N ASN A 110 2.68 -14.54 9.59
CA ASN A 110 3.05 -15.91 9.28
C ASN A 110 4.55 -15.97 9.02
N ALA A 111 5.23 -16.94 9.61
CA ALA A 111 6.63 -17.22 9.32
C ALA A 111 6.88 -18.72 9.36
N TYR A 112 7.81 -19.17 8.51
CA TYR A 112 8.06 -20.59 8.31
C TYR A 112 9.54 -20.90 8.41
N LEU A 113 9.89 -21.98 9.12
CA LEU A 113 11.24 -22.55 9.12
C LEU A 113 11.18 -23.99 8.63
N GLU A 114 11.95 -24.27 7.58
CA GLU A 114 12.19 -25.61 7.06
C GLU A 114 13.35 -26.27 7.83
N LYS A 115 13.04 -27.34 8.53
CA LYS A 115 14.00 -28.25 9.16
C LYS A 115 14.64 -29.12 8.09
N ARG A 116 15.85 -28.77 7.66
CA ARG A 116 16.64 -29.57 6.72
C ARG A 116 17.37 -30.66 7.45
N THR A 117 17.23 -31.90 6.98
CA THR A 117 17.85 -33.07 7.62
C THR A 117 18.95 -33.67 6.75
N ASN A 118 19.98 -34.22 7.40
CA ASN A 118 20.98 -35.03 6.71
C ASN A 118 20.44 -36.45 6.43
N ARG A 119 21.21 -37.28 5.71
CA ARG A 119 20.82 -38.66 5.36
C ARG A 119 20.63 -39.59 6.57
N LEU A 120 21.18 -39.23 7.73
CA LEU A 120 21.07 -39.99 8.98
C LEU A 120 19.92 -39.49 9.88
N GLY A 121 19.14 -38.50 9.43
CA GLY A 121 17.99 -37.95 10.16
C GLY A 121 18.32 -36.82 11.14
N GLY A 122 19.60 -36.42 11.27
CA GLY A 122 19.98 -35.28 12.09
C GLY A 122 19.64 -33.93 11.43
N VAL A 123 19.30 -32.92 12.23
CA VAL A 123 19.00 -31.56 11.75
C VAL A 123 20.30 -30.89 11.29
N LEU A 124 20.32 -30.42 10.05
CA LEU A 124 21.45 -29.74 9.42
C LEU A 124 21.33 -28.22 9.57
N SER A 125 20.16 -27.67 9.26
CA SER A 125 19.87 -26.24 9.39
C SER A 125 18.36 -25.98 9.43
N LEU A 126 17.99 -24.81 9.94
CA LEU A 126 16.65 -24.25 9.90
C LEU A 126 16.65 -23.09 8.89
N GLU A 127 15.93 -23.28 7.78
CA GLU A 127 15.92 -22.33 6.67
C GLU A 127 14.57 -21.61 6.57
N PRO A 128 14.53 -20.27 6.57
CA PRO A 128 13.29 -19.53 6.41
C PRO A 128 12.69 -19.72 5.02
N ALA A 129 11.50 -20.32 4.97
CA ALA A 129 10.69 -20.35 3.77
C ALA A 129 9.88 -19.04 3.67
N LEU A 130 9.87 -18.42 2.48
CA LEU A 130 9.22 -17.13 2.27
C LEU A 130 7.72 -17.24 2.53
N ALA A 131 7.23 -16.58 3.58
CA ALA A 131 5.83 -16.64 3.97
C ALA A 131 4.87 -16.20 2.86
N LYS A 132 5.29 -15.26 2.01
CA LYS A 132 4.55 -14.82 0.82
C LYS A 132 4.09 -15.99 -0.08
N TYR A 133 4.93 -17.03 -0.20
CA TYR A 133 4.77 -18.12 -1.17
C TYR A 133 4.46 -19.47 -0.53
N THR A 134 4.68 -19.62 0.78
CA THR A 134 4.29 -20.83 1.49
C THR A 134 2.76 -20.93 1.59
N ARG A 135 2.23 -22.14 1.41
CA ARG A 135 0.82 -22.47 1.52
C ARG A 135 0.62 -23.69 2.40
N ARG A 136 -0.45 -23.71 3.18
CA ARG A 136 -0.84 -24.84 4.02
C ARG A 136 -1.74 -25.79 3.23
N GLY A 137 -1.42 -27.07 3.22
CA GLY A 137 -2.19 -28.11 2.54
C GLY A 137 -3.59 -28.28 3.12
N VAL A 138 -4.49 -28.88 2.34
CA VAL A 138 -5.88 -29.12 2.76
C VAL A 138 -5.98 -30.10 3.92
N ASP A 139 -4.99 -31.00 4.05
CA ASP A 139 -4.84 -31.91 5.18
C ASP A 139 -4.31 -31.24 6.48
N LEU A 140 -4.04 -29.93 6.43
CA LEU A 140 -3.52 -29.07 7.51
C LEU A 140 -2.14 -29.46 8.07
N ASN A 141 -1.48 -30.46 7.48
CA ASN A 141 -0.19 -31.02 7.90
C ASN A 141 0.91 -30.82 6.84
N THR A 142 0.56 -30.78 5.56
CA THR A 142 1.48 -30.54 4.45
C THR A 142 1.63 -29.05 4.19
N TYR A 143 2.76 -28.69 3.61
CA TYR A 143 3.05 -27.32 3.18
C TYR A 143 3.58 -27.33 1.76
N TRP A 144 3.24 -26.29 1.02
CA TRP A 144 3.58 -26.13 -0.38
C TRP A 144 4.28 -24.79 -0.59
N PHE A 145 5.28 -24.75 -1.46
CA PHE A 145 5.88 -23.52 -1.94
C PHE A 145 5.33 -23.22 -3.33
N VAL A 146 4.58 -22.12 -3.44
CA VAL A 146 3.82 -21.76 -4.64
C VAL A 146 4.27 -20.39 -5.13
N GLN A 147 4.93 -20.37 -6.29
CA GLN A 147 5.24 -19.14 -7.01
C GLN A 147 4.41 -19.08 -8.28
N TYR A 148 3.54 -18.09 -8.36
CA TYR A 148 2.76 -17.84 -9.58
C TYR A 148 3.66 -17.22 -10.65
N GLY A 149 4.16 -18.07 -11.55
CA GLY A 149 4.96 -17.71 -12.71
C GLY A 149 4.76 -18.74 -13.82
N LEU A 150 5.08 -18.37 -15.07
CA LEU A 150 4.81 -19.18 -16.27
C LEU A 150 5.51 -20.55 -16.30
N THR A 151 6.45 -20.83 -15.39
CA THR A 151 7.30 -22.03 -15.44
C THR A 151 7.55 -22.72 -14.10
N THR A 152 7.00 -22.23 -12.98
CA THR A 152 7.32 -22.78 -11.65
C THR A 152 6.23 -23.75 -11.20
N GLN A 153 6.58 -25.03 -11.08
CA GLN A 153 5.72 -26.05 -10.48
C GLN A 153 5.68 -25.85 -8.95
N PRO A 154 4.53 -26.02 -8.29
CA PRO A 154 4.44 -26.08 -6.84
C PRO A 154 5.39 -27.13 -6.26
N TYR A 155 6.12 -26.79 -5.20
CA TYR A 155 7.00 -27.71 -4.49
C TYR A 155 6.37 -28.10 -3.16
N GLU A 156 6.18 -29.41 -2.93
CA GLU A 156 5.72 -29.93 -1.65
C GLU A 156 6.92 -30.04 -0.68
N PHE A 157 6.81 -29.41 0.49
CA PHE A 157 7.79 -29.59 1.56
C PHE A 157 7.65 -30.99 2.17
N THR A 158 8.75 -31.51 2.70
CA THR A 158 8.70 -32.78 3.45
C THR A 158 7.78 -32.62 4.66
N GLN A 159 6.78 -33.51 4.79
CA GLN A 159 5.82 -33.48 5.88
C GLN A 159 6.52 -33.51 7.25
N GLY A 160 6.06 -32.67 8.19
CA GLY A 160 6.65 -32.56 9.53
C GLY A 160 7.99 -31.83 9.61
N ASN A 161 8.49 -31.27 8.49
CA ASN A 161 9.71 -30.47 8.49
C ASN A 161 9.46 -28.96 8.42
N ILE A 162 8.21 -28.49 8.39
CA ILE A 162 7.90 -27.06 8.43
C ILE A 162 7.36 -26.69 9.79
N PHE A 163 8.05 -25.78 10.47
CA PHE A 163 7.50 -25.03 11.60
C PHE A 163 6.76 -23.81 11.05
N HIS A 164 5.49 -23.66 11.41
CA HIS A 164 4.66 -22.52 11.03
C HIS A 164 4.32 -21.71 12.29
N LEU A 165 4.96 -20.55 12.44
CA LEU A 165 4.59 -19.58 13.43
C LEU A 165 3.51 -18.67 12.85
N LEU A 166 2.35 -18.61 13.49
CA LEU A 166 1.21 -17.80 13.06
C LEU A 166 0.73 -16.86 14.17
N GLU A 167 0.34 -15.65 13.80
CA GLU A 167 -0.37 -14.71 14.66
C GLU A 167 -1.85 -15.12 14.69
N PRO A 168 -2.43 -15.48 15.85
CA PRO A 168 -3.81 -15.97 15.90
C PRO A 168 -4.80 -15.00 15.27
N ASP A 169 -5.75 -15.56 14.52
CA ASP A 169 -6.83 -14.81 13.90
C ASP A 169 -8.19 -15.24 14.50
N ILE A 170 -9.15 -14.32 14.49
CA ILE A 170 -10.48 -14.53 15.06
C ILE A 170 -11.43 -15.26 14.11
N ASN A 171 -11.13 -15.26 12.80
CA ASN A 171 -12.03 -15.78 11.78
C ASN A 171 -11.62 -17.18 11.28
N GLN A 172 -10.35 -17.58 11.43
CA GLN A 172 -9.85 -18.89 11.02
C GLN A 172 -8.55 -19.32 11.75
N GLU A 173 -8.20 -20.60 11.66
CA GLU A 173 -7.06 -21.21 12.37
C GLU A 173 -5.93 -21.73 11.44
N ILE A 174 -6.03 -21.45 10.14
CA ILE A 174 -5.15 -21.99 9.09
C ILE A 174 -3.91 -21.12 8.90
N TYR A 175 -4.10 -19.80 8.82
CA TYR A 175 -3.06 -18.77 8.67
C TYR A 175 -3.17 -17.73 9.77
N GLY A 176 -2.09 -16.99 10.00
CA GLY A 176 -2.13 -15.81 10.83
C GLY A 176 -2.46 -14.53 10.05
N LEU A 177 -2.86 -13.49 10.76
CA LEU A 177 -3.10 -12.16 10.21
C LEU A 177 -2.34 -11.09 11.02
N PRO A 178 -1.65 -10.13 10.37
CA PRO A 178 -0.88 -9.13 11.10
C PRO A 178 -1.80 -8.11 11.78
N GLY A 179 -1.51 -7.76 13.04
CA GLY A 179 -2.36 -6.83 13.81
C GLY A 179 -2.55 -5.43 13.20
N TYR A 180 -1.73 -5.03 12.23
CA TYR A 180 -1.86 -3.74 11.55
C TYR A 180 -2.88 -3.72 10.39
N LEU A 181 -3.58 -4.83 10.09
CA LEU A 181 -4.51 -4.91 8.96
C LEU A 181 -5.51 -3.74 8.93
N SER A 182 -5.99 -3.30 10.10
CA SER A 182 -6.91 -2.18 10.25
C SER A 182 -6.34 -0.83 9.79
N ALA A 183 -5.01 -0.67 9.78
CA ALA A 183 -4.31 0.54 9.33
C ALA A 183 -3.92 0.51 7.84
N ILE A 184 -4.24 -0.56 7.09
CA ILE A 184 -3.96 -0.63 5.65
C ILE A 184 -4.66 0.51 4.88
N PRO A 185 -5.95 0.82 5.09
CA PRO A 185 -6.59 1.94 4.40
C PRO A 185 -5.87 3.28 4.65
N SER A 186 -5.48 3.55 5.89
CA SER A 186 -4.71 4.74 6.26
C SER A 186 -3.33 4.75 5.59
N THR A 187 -2.65 3.59 5.53
CA THR A 187 -1.36 3.43 4.85
C THR A 187 -1.46 3.75 3.35
N LEU A 188 -2.46 3.21 2.65
CA LEU A 188 -2.66 3.42 1.22
C LEU A 188 -3.10 4.86 0.91
N LEU A 189 -3.90 5.47 1.78
CA LEU A 189 -4.26 6.88 1.68
C LEU A 189 -3.03 7.78 1.86
N ASN A 190 -2.17 7.45 2.82
CA ASN A 190 -0.91 8.15 3.08
C ASN A 190 0.06 8.07 1.88
N GLU A 191 0.17 6.90 1.26
CA GLU A 191 0.93 6.68 0.03
C GLU A 191 0.37 7.52 -1.12
N SER A 192 -0.95 7.47 -1.33
CA SER A 192 -1.64 8.20 -2.39
C SER A 192 -1.43 9.71 -2.28
N ALA A 193 -1.53 10.27 -1.06
CA ALA A 193 -1.21 11.68 -0.82
C ALA A 193 0.25 12.03 -1.14
N THR A 194 1.18 11.11 -0.85
CA THR A 194 2.61 11.29 -1.16
C THR A 194 2.86 11.28 -2.67
N LEU A 195 2.29 10.30 -3.38
CA LEU A 195 2.39 10.19 -4.83
C LEU A 195 1.75 11.38 -5.55
N PHE A 196 0.60 11.84 -5.06
CA PHE A 196 -0.06 13.03 -5.57
C PHE A 196 0.85 14.25 -5.43
N ARG A 197 1.37 14.52 -4.24
CA ARG A 197 2.28 15.66 -3.99
C ARG A 197 3.52 15.62 -4.87
N ARG A 198 4.10 14.43 -5.07
CA ARG A 198 5.25 14.25 -5.97
C ARG A 198 4.89 14.57 -7.43
N LYS A 199 3.76 14.06 -7.93
CA LYS A 199 3.28 14.34 -9.29
C LYS A 199 2.91 15.82 -9.47
N TYR A 200 2.27 16.42 -8.47
CA TYR A 200 1.92 17.84 -8.45
C TYR A 200 3.18 18.72 -8.51
N TYR A 201 4.21 18.41 -7.73
CA TYR A 201 5.49 19.12 -7.78
C TYR A 201 6.20 18.97 -9.14
N ILE A 202 6.25 17.75 -9.68
CA ILE A 202 6.81 17.46 -11.00
C ILE A 202 6.06 18.22 -12.12
N ASN A 203 4.77 18.49 -11.94
CA ASN A 203 3.95 19.29 -12.85
C ASN A 203 4.00 20.80 -12.62
N GLY A 204 5.05 21.32 -11.96
CA GLY A 204 5.21 22.76 -11.75
C GLY A 204 4.21 23.33 -10.73
N SER A 205 3.79 22.51 -9.76
CA SER A 205 2.77 22.86 -8.77
C SER A 205 1.42 23.26 -9.40
N HIS A 206 1.00 22.52 -10.43
CA HIS A 206 -0.31 22.72 -11.04
C HIS A 206 -1.12 21.43 -11.21
N ALA A 207 -2.40 21.47 -10.84
CA ALA A 207 -3.33 20.33 -10.90
C ALA A 207 -4.10 20.21 -12.24
N GLY A 208 -3.80 21.09 -13.20
CA GLY A 208 -4.47 21.19 -14.49
C GLY A 208 -5.44 22.37 -14.54
N PHE A 209 -5.72 22.89 -15.74
CA PHE A 209 -6.60 24.06 -15.95
C PHE A 209 -7.66 23.77 -17.01
N ILE A 210 -8.72 24.56 -16.97
CA ILE A 210 -9.70 24.68 -18.05
C ILE A 210 -9.32 25.91 -18.87
N MET A 211 -8.93 25.71 -20.12
CA MET A 211 -8.80 26.80 -21.10
C MET A 211 -10.16 27.02 -21.73
N TYR A 212 -10.78 28.15 -21.39
CA TYR A 212 -12.08 28.56 -21.91
C TYR A 212 -11.87 29.63 -22.98
N MET A 213 -12.27 29.35 -24.22
CA MET A 213 -12.12 30.27 -25.34
C MET A 213 -13.50 30.69 -25.85
N THR A 214 -13.76 32.00 -25.85
CA THR A 214 -15.03 32.59 -26.29
C THR A 214 -14.92 33.43 -27.55
N ASP A 215 -13.70 33.81 -27.93
CA ASP A 215 -13.48 34.49 -29.21
C ASP A 215 -13.92 33.61 -30.35
N ALA A 216 -14.75 34.16 -31.23
CA ALA A 216 -15.11 33.50 -32.48
C ALA A 216 -13.84 33.39 -33.34
N ALA A 217 -13.16 32.25 -33.26
CA ALA A 217 -11.99 31.99 -34.07
C ALA A 217 -12.39 32.06 -35.55
N GLN A 218 -11.74 32.94 -36.32
CA GLN A 218 -12.03 33.07 -37.76
C GLN A 218 -11.60 31.82 -38.55
N ASN A 219 -10.69 31.01 -38.00
CA ASN A 219 -10.18 29.79 -38.61
C ASN A 219 -10.36 28.58 -37.67
N GLN A 220 -11.07 27.57 -38.16
CA GLN A 220 -11.32 26.32 -37.45
C GLN A 220 -10.04 25.47 -37.27
N GLU A 221 -9.05 25.65 -38.15
CA GLU A 221 -7.77 24.96 -38.11
C GLU A 221 -6.96 25.35 -36.86
N ASP A 222 -6.95 26.62 -36.50
CA ASP A 222 -6.24 27.12 -35.31
C ASP A 222 -6.84 26.58 -34.02
N VAL A 223 -8.17 26.47 -33.94
CA VAL A 223 -8.88 25.84 -32.80
C VAL A 223 -8.49 24.37 -32.67
N ASN A 224 -8.37 23.66 -33.79
CA ASN A 224 -7.99 22.25 -33.81
C ASN A 224 -6.51 22.08 -33.42
N ASN A 225 -5.63 22.98 -33.87
CA ASN A 225 -4.21 23.00 -33.51
C ASN A 225 -4.01 23.26 -32.02
N ILE A 226 -4.74 24.23 -31.43
CA ILE A 226 -4.73 24.50 -29.99
C ILE A 226 -5.26 23.29 -29.22
N ARG A 227 -6.38 22.70 -29.66
CA ARG A 227 -6.93 21.48 -29.04
C ARG A 227 -5.93 20.31 -29.09
N GLN A 228 -5.24 20.14 -30.22
CA GLN A 228 -4.25 19.07 -30.40
C GLN A 228 -3.00 19.32 -29.57
N ALA A 229 -2.49 20.56 -29.52
CA ALA A 229 -1.40 20.94 -28.65
C ALA A 229 -1.73 20.68 -27.17
N MET A 230 -2.95 21.03 -26.72
CA MET A 230 -3.42 20.79 -25.35
C MET A 230 -3.59 19.30 -25.04
N LYS A 231 -4.10 18.50 -25.99
CA LYS A 231 -4.21 17.04 -25.84
C LYS A 231 -2.83 16.36 -25.78
N SER A 232 -1.85 16.95 -26.46
CA SER A 232 -0.46 16.46 -26.53
C SER A 232 0.38 16.94 -25.34
N ALA A 233 0.04 18.09 -24.76
CA ALA A 233 0.58 18.62 -23.53
C ALA A 233 0.05 17.86 -22.31
N LYS A 234 0.40 16.57 -22.21
CA LYS A 234 0.24 15.80 -20.98
C LYS A 234 1.36 16.19 -20.02
N GLY A 235 1.02 16.88 -18.93
CA GLY A 235 1.94 17.04 -17.82
C GLY A 235 2.32 15.68 -17.22
N PRO A 236 3.59 15.45 -16.85
CA PRO A 236 4.01 14.24 -16.14
C PRO A 236 3.25 14.01 -14.82
N GLY A 237 2.19 13.18 -14.82
CA GLY A 237 1.54 12.76 -13.57
C GLY A 237 0.02 12.56 -13.58
N ASN A 238 -0.60 12.18 -14.70
CA ASN A 238 -2.06 11.94 -14.83
C ASN A 238 -2.98 13.17 -14.67
N PHE A 239 -2.45 14.38 -14.54
CA PHE A 239 -3.27 15.60 -14.57
C PHE A 239 -3.65 15.94 -16.02
N ARG A 240 -4.93 16.26 -16.24
CA ARG A 240 -5.48 16.54 -17.58
C ARG A 240 -5.95 17.99 -17.64
N ASN A 241 -5.54 18.69 -18.70
CA ASN A 241 -6.09 20.01 -19.02
C ASN A 241 -7.37 19.83 -19.85
N LEU A 242 -8.35 20.72 -19.64
CA LEU A 242 -9.60 20.73 -20.40
C LEU A 242 -9.61 21.94 -21.33
N PHE A 243 -10.09 21.76 -22.55
CA PHE A 243 -10.29 22.84 -23.51
C PHE A 243 -11.79 22.96 -23.80
N MET A 244 -12.36 24.13 -23.52
CA MET A 244 -13.77 24.43 -23.75
C MET A 244 -13.88 25.62 -24.71
N TYR A 245 -14.53 25.40 -25.84
CA TYR A 245 -14.77 26.42 -26.87
C TYR A 245 -16.24 26.81 -26.88
N SER A 246 -16.55 28.07 -26.56
CA SER A 246 -17.91 28.61 -26.54
C SER A 246 -17.95 29.97 -27.25
N PRO A 247 -18.02 29.98 -28.60
CA PRO A 247 -17.98 31.21 -29.38
C PRO A 247 -19.12 32.16 -29.00
N ASN A 248 -18.81 33.46 -28.86
CA ASN A 248 -19.71 34.53 -28.40
C ASN A 248 -20.08 34.48 -26.89
N GLY A 249 -19.23 33.87 -26.05
CA GLY A 249 -19.34 33.94 -24.58
C GLY A 249 -18.95 35.31 -23.98
N LYS A 250 -18.97 35.43 -22.63
CA LYS A 250 -18.73 36.70 -21.91
C LYS A 250 -17.25 37.16 -21.89
N LYS A 251 -17.10 38.49 -21.79
CA LYS A 251 -15.97 39.46 -21.79
C LYS A 251 -14.50 39.10 -22.08
N ASP A 252 -13.95 37.91 -21.85
CA ASP A 252 -12.52 37.65 -22.10
C ASP A 252 -12.33 36.56 -23.16
N GLY A 253 -11.73 36.90 -24.31
CA GLY A 253 -11.60 36.02 -25.48
C GLY A 253 -10.96 34.66 -25.21
N ILE A 254 -9.98 34.60 -24.29
CA ILE A 254 -9.37 33.38 -23.75
C ILE A 254 -9.21 33.54 -22.24
N GLN A 255 -9.70 32.57 -21.47
CA GLN A 255 -9.55 32.48 -20.02
C GLN A 255 -8.87 31.16 -19.65
N ILE A 256 -7.96 31.22 -18.69
CA ILE A 256 -7.42 30.04 -18.01
C ILE A 256 -8.07 29.98 -16.64
N ILE A 257 -8.94 29.00 -16.42
CA ILE A 257 -9.57 28.73 -15.14
C ILE A 257 -8.75 27.63 -14.45
N PRO A 258 -7.95 27.95 -13.42
CA PRO A 258 -7.24 26.93 -12.67
C PRO A 258 -8.28 26.01 -12.00
N LEU A 259 -8.10 24.69 -12.10
CA LEU A 259 -8.88 23.77 -11.27
C LEU A 259 -8.43 24.01 -9.83
N SER A 260 -9.35 24.51 -8.98
CA SER A 260 -9.06 25.07 -7.66
C SER A 260 -7.99 24.28 -6.88
N GLU A 261 -6.82 24.89 -6.73
CA GLU A 261 -5.66 24.36 -5.98
C GLU A 261 -5.73 24.64 -4.48
N VAL A 262 -6.54 25.61 -4.07
CA VAL A 262 -6.39 26.26 -2.76
C VAL A 262 -7.05 25.46 -1.63
N ALA A 263 -8.15 24.76 -1.89
CA ALA A 263 -8.82 23.95 -0.85
C ALA A 263 -8.12 22.60 -0.58
N ALA A 264 -7.45 22.01 -1.57
CA ALA A 264 -6.84 20.69 -1.42
C ALA A 264 -5.50 20.70 -0.64
N LYS A 265 -4.78 21.83 -0.63
CA LYS A 265 -3.45 21.94 0.02
C LYS A 265 -3.52 21.68 1.53
N ASP A 266 -4.52 22.23 2.21
CA ASP A 266 -4.70 22.06 3.66
C ASP A 266 -5.16 20.63 4.00
N GLU A 267 -5.93 20.01 3.12
CA GLU A 267 -6.46 18.66 3.34
C GLU A 267 -5.38 17.58 3.20
N PHE A 268 -4.37 17.74 2.34
CA PHE A 268 -3.27 16.78 2.22
C PHE A 268 -2.45 16.66 3.50
N LEU A 269 -2.20 17.78 4.19
CA LEU A 269 -1.47 17.75 5.45
C LEU A 269 -2.28 17.02 6.53
N ASN A 270 -3.58 17.30 6.60
CA ASN A 270 -4.50 16.62 7.52
C ASN A 270 -4.57 15.12 7.24
N ILE A 271 -4.74 14.72 5.97
CA ILE A 271 -4.71 13.32 5.56
C ILE A 271 -3.40 12.65 6.01
N LYS A 272 -2.25 13.28 5.75
CA LYS A 272 -0.93 12.73 6.12
C LYS A 272 -0.75 12.60 7.63
N ASN A 273 -1.28 13.53 8.41
CA ASN A 273 -1.17 13.52 9.87
C ASN A 273 -2.10 12.47 10.49
N VAL A 274 -3.38 12.45 10.12
CA VAL A 274 -4.34 11.46 10.64
C VAL A 274 -3.91 10.04 10.28
N SER A 275 -3.58 9.80 9.01
CA SER A 275 -3.14 8.47 8.58
C SER A 275 -1.82 8.05 9.23
N ARG A 276 -0.90 8.98 9.50
CA ARG A 276 0.31 8.70 10.29
C ARG A 276 -0.06 8.23 11.68
N ASP A 277 -0.96 8.93 12.36
CA ASP A 277 -1.34 8.65 13.74
C ASP A 277 -2.05 7.29 13.85
N ASP A 278 -2.91 6.93 12.88
CA ASP A 278 -3.51 5.59 12.78
C ASP A 278 -2.44 4.48 12.66
N MET A 279 -1.45 4.69 11.78
CA MET A 279 -0.36 3.73 11.58
C MET A 279 0.50 3.59 12.84
N MET A 280 0.77 4.69 13.56
CA MET A 280 1.49 4.66 14.83
C MET A 280 0.70 3.93 15.92
N ALA A 281 -0.62 4.16 15.98
CA ALA A 281 -1.50 3.47 16.92
C ALA A 281 -1.55 1.95 16.67
N ALA A 282 -1.57 1.53 15.40
CA ALA A 282 -1.55 0.11 15.04
C ALA A 282 -0.23 -0.58 15.40
N HIS A 283 0.91 0.11 15.23
CA HIS A 283 2.23 -0.48 15.48
C HIS A 283 2.70 -0.36 16.92
N ARG A 284 2.19 0.63 17.67
CA ARG A 284 2.52 0.90 19.09
C ARG A 284 4.02 1.11 19.36
N VAL A 285 4.76 1.59 18.36
CA VAL A 285 6.20 1.93 18.49
C VAL A 285 6.35 3.39 18.91
N PRO A 286 7.17 3.70 19.94
CA PRO A 286 7.42 5.08 20.33
C PRO A 286 7.97 5.93 19.18
N PRO A 287 7.43 7.15 18.93
CA PRO A 287 7.89 8.04 17.87
C PRO A 287 9.41 8.29 17.84
N GLN A 288 10.03 8.40 19.02
CA GLN A 288 11.46 8.66 19.14
C GLN A 288 12.31 7.52 18.57
N MET A 289 11.83 6.27 18.67
CA MET A 289 12.54 5.11 18.13
C MET A 289 12.42 5.01 16.60
N MET A 290 11.44 5.70 16.01
CA MET A 290 11.24 5.80 14.57
C MET A 290 11.97 7.01 13.94
N GLY A 291 12.72 7.78 14.75
CA GLY A 291 13.40 8.99 14.28
C GLY A 291 12.46 10.17 14.01
N ILE A 292 11.25 10.17 14.59
CA ILE A 292 10.32 11.30 14.47
C ILE A 292 10.81 12.45 15.34
N ILE A 293 10.82 13.66 14.77
CA ILE A 293 11.16 14.90 15.48
C ILE A 293 9.87 15.51 16.04
N PRO A 294 9.84 15.91 17.33
CA PRO A 294 8.66 16.52 17.92
C PRO A 294 8.40 17.91 17.31
N ASN A 295 7.13 18.23 17.07
CA ASN A 295 6.70 19.52 16.52
C ASN A 295 6.41 20.57 17.63
N ASN A 296 6.47 20.18 18.91
CA ASN A 296 6.16 21.03 20.06
C ASN A 296 7.39 21.21 20.97
N THR A 297 7.41 22.32 21.71
CA THR A 297 8.54 22.69 22.60
C THR A 297 8.76 21.70 23.76
N GLY A 298 7.75 20.91 24.12
CA GLY A 298 7.82 19.92 25.21
C GLY A 298 8.48 18.58 24.83
N GLY A 299 8.72 18.32 23.54
CA GLY A 299 9.31 17.05 23.09
C GLY A 299 8.46 15.81 23.40
N PHE A 300 9.08 14.62 23.27
CA PHE A 300 8.43 13.33 23.56
C PHE A 300 8.74 12.76 24.96
N GLY A 301 9.48 13.50 25.81
CA GLY A 301 9.93 13.03 27.12
C GLY A 301 11.11 12.06 27.06
N ASP A 302 11.23 11.23 28.11
CA ASP A 302 12.37 10.34 28.36
C ASP A 302 12.36 9.11 27.43
N VAL A 303 13.32 9.06 26.51
CA VAL A 303 13.47 8.00 25.50
C VAL A 303 13.85 6.66 26.13
N GLU A 304 14.63 6.65 27.21
CA GLU A 304 15.03 5.41 27.89
C GLU A 304 13.79 4.73 28.47
N LYS A 305 12.95 5.48 29.21
CA LYS A 305 11.73 4.92 29.80
C LYS A 305 10.76 4.41 28.74
N ALA A 306 10.57 5.18 27.68
CA ALA A 306 9.72 4.78 26.55
C ALA A 306 10.22 3.47 25.91
N SER A 307 11.54 3.37 25.69
CA SER A 307 12.16 2.17 25.11
C SER A 307 11.98 0.95 26.01
N ARG A 308 12.21 1.07 27.32
CA ARG A 308 12.04 -0.03 28.28
C ARG A 308 10.60 -0.54 28.35
N VAL A 309 9.61 0.36 28.38
CA VAL A 309 8.19 -0.01 28.37
C VAL A 309 7.80 -0.69 27.06
N PHE A 310 8.26 -0.13 25.93
CA PHE A 310 8.03 -0.71 24.61
C PHE A 310 8.60 -2.13 24.51
N VAL A 311 9.86 -2.34 24.89
CA VAL A 311 10.47 -3.68 24.84
C VAL A 311 9.72 -4.66 25.74
N ARG A 312 9.35 -4.25 26.95
CA ARG A 312 8.61 -5.08 27.90
C ARG A 312 7.24 -5.51 27.37
N ASN A 313 6.49 -4.60 26.76
CA ASN A 313 5.09 -4.82 26.39
C ASN A 313 4.91 -5.31 24.96
N GLU A 314 5.83 -4.99 24.05
CA GLU A 314 5.71 -5.33 22.63
C GLU A 314 6.72 -6.39 22.19
N LEU A 315 7.99 -6.28 22.60
CA LEU A 315 9.04 -7.17 22.08
C LEU A 315 9.20 -8.45 22.88
N MET A 316 9.11 -8.41 24.21
CA MET A 316 9.19 -9.62 25.02
C MET A 316 8.07 -10.64 24.70
N PRO A 317 6.80 -10.23 24.45
CA PRO A 317 5.79 -11.15 23.95
C PRO A 317 6.16 -11.75 22.59
N LEU A 318 6.70 -10.95 21.66
CA LEU A 318 7.18 -11.45 20.37
C LEU A 318 8.35 -12.44 20.54
N GLN A 319 9.30 -12.17 21.42
CA GLN A 319 10.39 -13.11 21.76
C GLN A 319 9.83 -14.46 22.24
N LYS A 320 8.81 -14.44 23.11
CA LYS A 320 8.14 -15.67 23.57
C LYS A 320 7.47 -16.42 22.44
N ARG A 321 6.75 -15.73 21.54
CA ARG A 321 6.14 -16.36 20.34
C ARG A 321 7.19 -17.02 19.46
N LEU A 322 8.31 -16.32 19.22
CA LEU A 322 9.42 -16.85 18.41
C LEU A 322 10.08 -18.08 19.06
N GLN A 323 10.10 -18.16 20.39
CA GLN A 323 10.64 -19.30 21.14
C GLN A 323 9.80 -20.58 21.05
N GLU A 324 8.55 -20.53 20.57
CA GLU A 324 7.72 -21.74 20.33
C GLU A 324 8.38 -22.73 19.34
N LEU A 325 9.32 -22.23 18.51
CA LEU A 325 10.17 -23.09 17.68
C LEU A 325 10.93 -24.13 18.52
N ASN A 326 11.40 -23.73 19.71
CA ASN A 326 12.22 -24.59 20.56
C ASN A 326 11.41 -25.77 21.08
N ASP A 327 10.14 -25.53 21.45
CA ASP A 327 9.23 -26.58 21.90
C ASP A 327 8.90 -27.55 20.76
N TRP A 328 8.68 -27.02 19.54
CA TRP A 328 8.45 -27.84 18.35
C TRP A 328 9.66 -28.71 17.97
N LEU A 329 10.87 -28.16 18.09
CA LEU A 329 12.11 -28.86 17.74
C LEU A 329 12.59 -29.80 18.86
N GLY A 330 12.21 -29.53 20.11
CA GLY A 330 12.78 -30.18 21.30
C GLY A 330 14.21 -29.74 21.63
N GLU A 331 14.67 -28.62 21.06
CA GLU A 331 16.03 -28.08 21.22
C GLU A 331 15.97 -26.55 21.36
N GLU A 332 16.76 -26.00 22.28
CA GLU A 332 16.80 -24.56 22.55
C GLU A 332 17.66 -23.81 21.50
N VAL A 333 17.04 -23.46 20.37
CA VAL A 333 17.69 -22.77 19.25
C VAL A 333 17.53 -21.25 19.34
N ILE A 334 16.32 -20.76 19.58
CA ILE A 334 16.05 -19.32 19.71
C ILE A 334 16.24 -18.88 21.17
N ARG A 335 17.28 -18.07 21.39
CA ARG A 335 17.58 -17.44 22.68
C ARG A 335 17.82 -15.95 22.51
N PHE A 336 17.53 -15.20 23.56
CA PHE A 336 17.71 -13.76 23.59
C PHE A 336 18.56 -13.30 24.76
N GLU A 337 19.45 -12.35 24.51
CA GLU A 337 20.08 -11.55 25.54
C GLU A 337 19.06 -10.56 26.16
N PRO A 338 19.21 -10.22 27.44
CA PRO A 338 18.43 -9.14 28.04
C PRO A 338 18.63 -7.83 27.27
N TYR A 339 17.54 -7.11 27.02
CA TYR A 339 17.64 -5.78 26.44
C TYR A 339 18.24 -4.79 27.45
N ASP A 340 19.46 -4.34 27.18
CA ASP A 340 20.16 -3.33 27.96
C ASP A 340 20.59 -2.14 27.08
N LEU A 341 20.45 -0.94 27.64
CA LEU A 341 20.89 0.31 27.02
C LEU A 341 22.34 0.67 27.41
N GLY A 342 22.99 -0.12 28.27
CA GLY A 342 24.37 0.11 28.71
C GLY A 342 24.54 1.39 29.53
N LEU A 343 23.45 1.94 30.04
CA LEU A 343 23.45 3.18 30.83
C LEU A 343 23.93 2.85 32.25
N LYS A 344 25.14 3.32 32.59
CA LYS A 344 25.62 3.25 33.97
C LYS A 344 24.65 4.04 34.84
N SER A 345 24.01 3.36 35.80
CA SER A 345 23.21 4.04 36.83
C SER A 345 24.07 5.14 37.44
N LYS A 346 23.65 6.40 37.26
CA LYS A 346 24.17 7.49 38.10
C LYS A 346 23.71 7.15 39.51
N ARG A 347 24.60 6.55 40.30
CA ARG A 347 24.45 6.52 41.76
C ARG A 347 24.34 7.98 42.19
N ASN A 348 23.20 8.34 42.76
CA ASN A 348 22.91 9.67 43.30
C ASN A 348 23.98 10.12 44.28
#